data_AF-A0A6L8HB16-F1
#
_entry.id   AF-A0A6L8HB16-F1
#
_cell.length_a   1.000
_cell.length_b   1.000
_cell.length_c   1.000
_cell.angle_alpha   90.00
_cell.angle_beta   90.00
_cell.angle_gamma   90.00
#
_symmetry.space_group_name_H-M   'P 1'
#
loop_
_entity.id
_entity.type
_entity.pdbx_description
1 polymer ?
#
loop_
_entity_poly.entity_id
_entity_poly.type
_entity_poly.pdbx_seq_one_letter_code
_entity_poly.pdbx_strand_id
1 'polypeptide(L)'
;MATKAEERPTRIVNTDQLNHYKRKLAFETDSWDVYEALSRNEPMVVVDGRSAEAFAREHIPGAVNLPHREIDAFTTEALDRSKLYVCYCGGSSRVHNLM
;
A
#
# COMPACT_ATOMS: atom_id res chain seq x y z
N MET A 1 -28.14 -43.89 16.67
CA MET A 1 -27.66 -42.50 16.59
C MET A 1 -26.29 -42.50 15.97
N ALA A 2 -26.15 -42.10 14.70
CA ALA A 2 -24.87 -41.88 14.06
C ALA A 2 -24.86 -40.42 13.58
N THR A 3 -24.07 -39.59 14.25
CA THR A 3 -23.83 -38.20 13.87
C THR A 3 -23.00 -38.21 12.59
N LYS A 4 -23.61 -37.86 11.45
CA LYS A 4 -22.86 -37.59 10.21
C LYS A 4 -21.91 -36.42 10.48
N ALA A 5 -20.61 -36.69 10.42
CA ALA A 5 -19.61 -35.64 10.30
C ALA A 5 -19.86 -34.92 8.97
N GLU A 6 -20.16 -33.64 9.06
CA GLU A 6 -20.35 -32.76 7.90
C GLU A 6 -18.96 -32.45 7.34
N GLU A 7 -18.53 -33.26 6.37
CA GLU A 7 -17.26 -33.04 5.67
C GLU A 7 -17.30 -31.67 4.99
N ARG A 8 -16.47 -30.74 5.48
CA ARG A 8 -16.29 -29.41 4.88
C ARG A 8 -15.91 -29.62 3.41
N PRO A 9 -16.67 -29.08 2.44
CA PRO A 9 -16.36 -29.27 1.03
C PRO A 9 -14.96 -28.75 0.75
N THR A 10 -14.14 -29.58 0.12
CA THR A 10 -12.80 -29.24 -0.35
C THR A 10 -12.90 -27.95 -1.15
N ARG A 11 -12.32 -26.86 -0.63
CA ARG A 11 -12.35 -25.55 -1.28
C ARG A 11 -11.67 -25.72 -2.65
N ILE A 12 -12.46 -25.74 -3.72
CA ILE A 12 -11.90 -25.69 -5.08
C ILE A 12 -11.29 -24.30 -5.22
N VAL A 13 -9.98 -24.23 -5.04
CA VAL A 13 -9.22 -22.99 -5.19
C VAL A 13 -9.07 -22.77 -6.68
N ASN A 14 -9.82 -21.81 -7.21
CA ASN A 14 -9.60 -21.35 -8.58
C ASN A 14 -8.23 -20.64 -8.62
N THR A 15 -7.24 -21.31 -9.20
CA THR A 15 -5.85 -20.84 -9.25
C THR A 15 -5.71 -19.52 -10.00
N ASP A 16 -6.53 -19.26 -11.01
CA ASP A 16 -6.50 -18.02 -11.78
C ASP A 16 -7.02 -16.85 -10.95
N GLN A 17 -8.12 -17.05 -10.23
CA GLN A 17 -8.64 -16.06 -9.29
C GLN A 17 -7.64 -15.78 -8.17
N LEU A 18 -7.01 -16.83 -7.62
CA LEU A 18 -6.00 -16.68 -6.58
C LEU A 18 -4.80 -15.86 -7.09
N ASN A 19 -4.30 -16.17 -8.28
CA ASN A 19 -3.17 -15.46 -8.89
C ASN A 19 -3.53 -14.00 -9.20
N HIS A 20 -4.76 -13.74 -9.66
CA HIS A 20 -5.24 -12.38 -9.90
C HIS A 20 -5.20 -11.54 -8.62
N TYR A 21 -5.78 -12.02 -7.52
CA TYR A 21 -5.81 -11.27 -6.26
C TYR A 21 -4.44 -11.15 -5.61
N LYS A 22 -3.59 -12.18 -5.69
CA LYS A 22 -2.20 -12.11 -5.22
C LYS A 22 -1.41 -11.01 -5.93
N ARG A 23 -1.57 -10.89 -7.25
CA ARG A 23 -0.92 -9.83 -8.03
C ARG A 23 -1.45 -8.46 -7.64
N LYS A 24 -2.76 -8.33 -7.45
CA LYS A 24 -3.37 -7.06 -7.03
C LYS A 24 -2.82 -6.60 -5.68
N LEU A 25 -2.82 -7.49 -4.68
CA LEU A 25 -2.35 -7.20 -3.32
C LEU A 25 -0.83 -6.97 -3.22
N ALA A 26 -0.05 -7.36 -4.24
CA ALA A 26 1.38 -7.07 -4.25
C ALA A 26 1.70 -5.58 -4.50
N PHE A 27 0.80 -4.85 -5.17
CA PHE A 27 1.02 -3.46 -5.59
C PHE A 27 0.09 -2.45 -4.90
N GLU A 28 -0.90 -2.92 -4.15
CA GLU A 28 -1.87 -2.10 -3.45
C GLU A 28 -1.79 -2.36 -1.95
N THR A 29 -1.88 -1.30 -1.15
CA THR A 29 -2.05 -1.38 0.30
C THR A 29 -3.22 -0.48 0.72
N ASP A 30 -3.84 -0.77 1.87
CA ASP A 30 -4.95 0.01 2.38
C ASP A 30 -4.52 0.95 3.51
N SER A 31 -5.43 1.79 3.99
CA SER A 31 -5.11 2.74 5.08
C SER A 31 -4.81 2.05 6.40
N TRP A 32 -5.31 0.83 6.62
CA TRP A 32 -5.10 0.09 7.86
C TRP A 32 -3.70 -0.51 7.92
N ASP A 33 -3.26 -1.14 6.84
CA ASP A 33 -1.91 -1.67 6.69
C ASP A 33 -0.86 -0.57 6.86
N VAL A 34 -1.10 0.61 6.26
CA VAL A 34 -0.22 1.78 6.44
C VAL A 34 -0.17 2.24 7.90
N TYR A 35 -1.32 2.30 8.57
CA TYR A 35 -1.38 2.68 9.98
C TYR A 35 -0.62 1.68 10.87
N GLU A 36 -0.80 0.37 10.65
CA GLU A 36 -0.09 -0.68 11.38
C GLU A 36 1.42 -0.64 11.12
N ALA A 37 1.85 -0.45 9.88
CA ALA A 37 3.27 -0.36 9.54
C ALA A 37 3.93 0.88 10.17
N LEU A 38 3.22 2.02 10.19
CA LEU A 38 3.67 3.23 10.89
C LEU A 38 3.71 3.03 12.41
N SER A 39 2.72 2.36 13.00
CA SER A 39 2.66 2.12 14.44
C SER A 39 3.76 1.16 14.92
N ARG A 40 4.16 0.22 14.06
CA ARG A 40 5.26 -0.73 14.29
C ARG A 40 6.63 -0.21 13.89
N ASN A 41 6.69 1.01 13.35
CA ASN A 41 7.91 1.66 12.89
C ASN A 41 8.69 0.83 11.86
N GLU A 42 7.95 0.15 10.97
CA GLU A 42 8.49 -0.63 9.86
C GLU A 42 9.24 0.27 8.85
N PRO A 43 10.19 -0.26 8.05
CA PRO A 43 10.97 0.52 7.08
C PRO A 43 10.14 0.90 5.83
N MET A 44 9.08 1.65 6.05
CA MET A 44 8.14 2.14 5.05
C MET A 44 8.15 3.67 5.03
N VAL A 45 8.12 4.26 3.83
CA VAL A 45 8.03 5.71 3.63
C VAL A 45 6.75 6.03 2.90
N VAL A 46 5.88 6.81 3.55
CA VAL A 46 4.64 7.28 2.95
C VAL A 46 4.93 8.53 2.12
N VAL A 47 4.48 8.55 0.88
CA VAL A 47 4.71 9.64 -0.07
C VAL A 47 3.37 10.29 -0.44
N ASP A 48 3.27 11.60 -0.19
CA ASP A 48 2.14 12.41 -0.63
C ASP A 48 2.42 13.01 -2.01
N GLY A 49 1.67 12.53 -3.01
CA GLY A 49 1.77 12.99 -4.40
C GLY A 49 1.04 14.29 -4.72
N ARG A 50 0.35 14.90 -3.74
CA ARG A 50 -0.40 16.16 -3.91
C ARG A 50 0.54 17.37 -3.96
N SER A 51 -0.03 18.54 -4.26
CA SER A 51 0.73 19.80 -4.22
C SER A 51 1.22 20.11 -2.80
N ALA A 52 2.31 20.88 -2.72
CA ALA A 52 2.90 21.28 -1.44
C ALA A 52 1.90 22.04 -0.55
N GLU A 53 0.99 22.83 -1.13
CA GLU A 53 -0.05 23.52 -0.36
C GLU A 53 -1.05 22.54 0.27
N ALA A 54 -1.39 21.46 -0.42
CA ALA A 54 -2.28 20.44 0.14
C ALA A 54 -1.61 19.66 1.27
N PHE A 55 -0.33 19.31 1.10
CA PHE A 55 0.48 18.65 2.12
C PHE A 55 0.65 19.53 3.37
N ALA A 56 0.95 20.81 3.18
CA ALA A 56 1.12 21.76 4.30
C ALA A 56 -0.17 21.97 5.11
N ARG A 57 -1.35 21.83 4.49
CA ARG A 57 -2.64 21.90 5.20
C ARG A 57 -2.89 20.67 6.05
N GLU A 58 -2.68 19.49 5.49
CA GLU A 58 -2.90 18.20 6.16
C GLU A 58 -2.09 17.11 5.46
N HIS A 59 -1.46 16.23 6.24
CA HIS A 59 -0.74 15.06 5.72
C HIS A 59 -0.62 13.99 6.80
N ILE A 60 -0.29 12.77 6.38
CA ILE A 60 -0.02 11.67 7.31
C ILE A 60 1.31 11.97 8.05
N PRO A 61 1.37 11.85 9.39
CA PRO A 61 2.60 12.07 10.14
C PRO A 61 3.75 11.20 9.62
N GLY A 62 4.90 11.82 9.35
CA GLY A 62 6.08 11.14 8.79
C GLY A 62 6.06 10.95 7.27
N ALA A 63 5.00 11.38 6.58
CA ALA A 63 4.97 11.36 5.12
C ALA A 63 5.91 12.40 4.51
N VAL A 64 6.43 12.10 3.32
CA VAL A 64 7.21 13.02 2.50
C VAL A 64 6.37 13.56 1.34
N ASN A 65 6.49 14.83 1.01
CA ASN A 65 5.79 15.39 -0.14
C ASN A 65 6.66 15.26 -1.40
N LEU A 66 6.13 14.57 -2.41
CA LEU A 66 6.70 14.50 -3.75
C LEU A 66 5.59 14.75 -4.76
N PRO A 67 5.30 16.02 -5.11
CA PRO A 67 4.26 16.35 -6.05
C PRO A 67 4.44 15.59 -7.36
N HIS A 68 3.39 14.89 -7.82
CA HIS A 68 3.50 14.01 -8.99
C HIS A 68 4.10 14.69 -10.25
N ARG A 69 3.91 16.00 -10.40
CA ARG A 69 4.45 16.78 -11.53
C ARG A 69 5.96 17.07 -11.43
N GLU A 70 6.51 16.95 -10.23
CA GLU A 70 7.90 17.25 -9.90
C GLU A 70 8.74 15.98 -9.72
N ILE A 71 8.12 14.79 -9.78
CA ILE A 71 8.83 13.51 -9.72
C ILE A 71 9.69 13.32 -10.97
N ASP A 72 11.00 13.31 -10.77
CA ASP A 72 12.04 13.07 -11.76
C ASP A 72 13.18 12.23 -11.14
N ALA A 73 14.23 11.96 -11.93
CA ALA A 73 15.37 11.19 -11.46
C ALA A 73 16.20 11.91 -10.37
N PHE A 74 16.15 13.24 -10.29
CA PHE A 74 16.93 14.03 -9.33
C PHE A 74 16.22 14.12 -7.97
N THR A 75 14.92 14.39 -7.99
CA THR A 75 14.05 14.41 -6.81
C THR A 75 13.94 13.05 -6.13
N THR A 76 14.17 11.96 -6.86
CA THR A 76 14.17 10.59 -6.34
C THR A 76 15.57 10.04 -6.01
N GLU A 77 16.64 10.78 -6.29
CA GLU A 77 18.02 10.30 -6.10
C GLU A 77 18.35 10.04 -4.62
N ALA A 78 17.83 10.88 -3.72
CA ALA A 78 18.03 10.74 -2.29
C ALA A 78 17.17 9.65 -1.64
N LEU A 79 16.29 8.99 -2.41
CA LEU A 79 15.43 7.94 -1.89
C LEU A 79 16.24 6.64 -1.68
N ASP A 80 16.19 6.15 -0.45
CA ASP A 80 16.76 4.87 -0.06
C ASP A 80 16.00 3.72 -0.76
N ARG A 81 16.66 3.03 -1.69
CA ARG A 81 16.12 1.90 -2.47
C ARG A 81 15.87 0.65 -1.64
N SER A 82 16.29 0.62 -0.37
CA SER A 82 15.99 -0.49 0.54
C SER A 82 14.63 -0.38 1.23
N LYS A 83 13.97 0.78 1.13
CA LYS A 83 12.70 1.07 1.79
C LYS A 83 11.52 0.90 0.85
N LEU A 84 10.37 0.53 1.42
CA LEU A 84 9.11 0.47 0.69
C LEU A 84 8.50 1.86 0.60
N TYR A 85 8.21 2.34 -0.61
CA TYR A 85 7.54 3.62 -0.83
C TYR A 85 6.06 3.43 -1.10
N VAL A 86 5.24 4.20 -0.39
CA VAL A 86 3.80 4.01 -0.30
C VAL A 86 3.13 5.33 -0.68
N CYS A 87 2.72 5.45 -1.93
CA CYS A 87 2.27 6.72 -2.51
C CYS A 87 0.75 6.90 -2.40
N TYR A 88 0.28 8.05 -1.92
CA TYR A 88 -1.14 8.42 -1.91
C TYR A 88 -1.40 9.78 -2.58
N CYS A 89 -2.61 9.95 -3.12
CA CYS A 89 -3.11 11.23 -3.62
C CYS A 89 -4.51 11.49 -3.04
N GLY A 90 -4.96 12.76 -3.01
CA GLY A 90 -6.13 13.24 -2.25
C GLY A 90 -7.51 12.71 -2.66
N GLY A 91 -7.60 11.60 -3.37
CA GLY A 91 -8.83 10.90 -3.71
C GLY A 91 -8.72 9.41 -3.37
N SER A 92 -9.57 8.96 -2.45
CA SER A 92 -9.91 7.56 -2.13
C SER A 92 -8.82 6.51 -2.41
N SER A 93 -7.91 6.40 -1.44
CA SER A 93 -7.37 5.14 -0.93
C SER A 93 -6.67 4.20 -1.92
N ARG A 94 -6.10 4.71 -3.01
CA ARG A 94 -5.15 3.93 -3.80
C ARG A 94 -3.74 4.25 -3.38
N VAL A 95 -3.30 3.50 -2.39
CA VAL A 95 -1.93 3.52 -1.93
C VAL A 95 -1.15 2.51 -2.77
N HIS A 96 -0.26 3.01 -3.63
CA HIS A 96 0.54 2.15 -4.51
C HIS A 96 1.89 1.87 -3.86
N ASN A 97 2.30 0.60 -3.86
CA ASN A 97 3.67 0.22 -3.53
C ASN A 97 4.58 0.54 -4.72
N LEU A 98 5.52 1.45 -4.54
CA LEU A 98 6.69 1.60 -5.41
C LEU A 98 7.80 0.70 -4.85
N MET A 99 8.22 -0.28 -5.66
CA MET A 99 9.47 -1.03 -5.47
C MET A 99 10.68 -0.25 -6.00
#